data_AF-M1PW87-F1
#
_entry.id   AF-M1PW87-F1
#
_cell.length_a   1.000
_cell.length_b   1.000
_cell.length_c   1.000
_cell.angle_alpha   90.00
_cell.angle_beta   90.00
_cell.angle_gamma   90.00
#
_symmetry.space_group_name_H-M   'P 1'
#
loop_
_entity.id
_entity.type
_entity.pdbx_description
1 polymer ?
#
loop_
_entity_poly.entity_id
_entity_poly.type
_entity_poly.pdbx_seq_one_letter_code
_entity_poly.pdbx_strand_id
1 'polypeptide(L)'
;MGYMELISGGNKKHDLKMFAISTCGWCKKTRALLDELDVEYRLYEMDRLEGKEREEAESELKDYNPKMNVPTLVIDDGEKVIVGYEVEEIRELFETGDMAEMLRNVKENAEENGYYVCPDEDLLNTLIEGLVDNKERYGYASCPCRSASGVPKRDVDIICPCGYRVPDIEEYGQCYCGLFVSKEVRENPSKLGSIPERRPDNLIESALEAREKREKSELDKEELETEVRRGLSN
;
A
#
# COMPACT_ATOMS: atom_id res chain seq x y z
N MET A 1 -8.49 -9.99 34.00
CA MET A 1 -7.51 -10.20 32.92
C MET A 1 -8.27 -9.81 31.67
N GLY A 2 -8.02 -8.60 31.17
CA GLY A 2 -9.00 -7.81 30.42
C GLY A 2 -9.48 -8.49 29.13
N TYR A 3 -10.78 -8.44 28.90
CA TYR A 3 -11.48 -9.00 27.73
C TYR A 3 -11.37 -8.14 26.46
N MET A 4 -10.57 -7.08 26.51
CA MET A 4 -10.07 -6.39 25.33
C MET A 4 -8.99 -7.26 24.71
N GLU A 5 -9.30 -7.87 23.57
CA GLU A 5 -8.38 -8.73 22.83
C GLU A 5 -7.63 -7.88 21.81
N LEU A 6 -6.30 -7.81 21.90
CA LEU A 6 -5.47 -7.27 20.83
C LEU A 6 -5.31 -8.34 19.76
N ILE A 7 -5.88 -8.10 18.58
CA ILE A 7 -5.69 -8.94 17.40
C ILE A 7 -4.49 -8.39 16.65
N SER A 8 -3.45 -9.23 16.51
CA SER A 8 -2.21 -8.85 15.83
C SER A 8 -2.39 -8.85 14.31
N GLY A 9 -1.91 -7.79 13.66
CA GLY A 9 -1.76 -7.69 12.21
C GLY A 9 -0.49 -6.93 11.83
N GLY A 10 -0.04 -7.04 10.59
CA GLY A 10 1.12 -6.33 10.04
C GLY A 10 0.86 -4.83 9.78
N ASN A 11 -0.35 -4.45 9.41
CA ASN A 11 -0.77 -3.06 9.24
C ASN A 11 -1.11 -2.41 10.60
N LYS A 12 -0.19 -1.57 11.07
CA LYS A 12 -0.27 -0.84 12.35
C LYS A 12 -0.34 0.68 12.15
N LYS A 13 -0.76 1.13 10.97
CA LYS A 13 -0.76 2.56 10.61
C LYS A 13 -1.70 3.39 11.49
N HIS A 14 -2.80 2.79 11.92
CA HIS A 14 -3.85 3.44 12.70
C HIS A 14 -4.09 2.73 14.02
N ASP A 15 -4.47 3.49 15.03
CA ASP A 15 -4.96 2.96 16.29
C ASP A 15 -6.43 2.56 16.17
N LEU A 16 -6.70 1.26 15.97
CA LEU A 16 -8.04 0.75 15.66
C LEU A 16 -8.71 0.06 16.87
N LYS A 17 -9.91 0.53 17.24
CA LYS A 17 -10.83 -0.14 18.18
C LYS A 17 -12.05 -0.65 17.42
N MET A 18 -12.38 -1.93 17.58
CA MET A 18 -13.59 -2.54 17.02
C MET A 18 -14.55 -2.94 18.13
N PHE A 19 -15.73 -2.31 18.16
CA PHE A 19 -16.84 -2.69 19.01
C PHE A 19 -17.76 -3.66 18.28
N ALA A 20 -18.03 -4.80 18.89
CA ALA A 20 -18.68 -5.94 18.25
C ALA A 20 -19.64 -6.69 19.17
N ILE A 21 -20.51 -7.50 18.58
CA ILE A 21 -21.22 -8.58 19.27
C ILE A 21 -20.73 -9.90 18.68
N SER A 22 -20.28 -10.82 19.55
CA SER A 22 -19.59 -12.06 19.17
C SER A 22 -20.44 -13.01 18.31
N THR A 23 -21.77 -12.85 18.37
CA THR A 23 -22.74 -13.65 17.62
C THR A 23 -23.28 -12.97 16.36
N CYS A 24 -23.02 -11.66 16.16
CA CYS A 24 -23.53 -10.90 15.01
C CYS A 24 -22.80 -11.25 13.71
N GLY A 25 -23.56 -11.54 12.65
CA GLY A 25 -23.01 -11.88 11.33
C GLY A 25 -22.20 -10.74 10.70
N TRP A 26 -22.64 -9.49 10.86
CA TRP A 26 -21.93 -8.32 10.34
C TRP A 26 -20.62 -8.07 11.10
N CYS A 27 -20.61 -8.23 12.43
CA CYS A 27 -19.38 -8.11 13.20
C CYS A 27 -18.35 -9.17 12.79
N LYS A 28 -18.78 -10.41 12.54
CA LYS A 28 -17.89 -11.46 12.03
C LYS A 28 -17.33 -11.14 10.64
N LYS A 29 -18.14 -10.57 9.76
CA LYS A 29 -17.69 -10.13 8.42
C LYS A 29 -16.70 -8.98 8.49
N THR A 30 -16.96 -7.96 9.33
CA THR A 30 -16.00 -6.87 9.57
C THR A 30 -14.68 -7.42 10.11
N ARG A 31 -14.74 -8.32 11.08
CA ARG A 31 -13.56 -8.98 11.65
C ARG A 31 -12.75 -9.70 10.57
N ALA A 32 -13.41 -10.55 9.78
CA ALA A 32 -12.76 -11.29 8.70
C ALA A 32 -12.14 -10.36 7.64
N LEU A 33 -12.76 -9.21 7.37
CA LEU A 33 -12.19 -8.20 6.47
C LEU A 33 -10.95 -7.55 7.08
N LEU A 34 -10.95 -7.19 8.36
CA LEU A 34 -9.76 -6.65 9.03
C LEU A 34 -8.62 -7.67 9.10
N ASP A 35 -8.95 -8.95 9.33
CA ASP A 35 -7.99 -10.06 9.29
C ASP A 35 -7.42 -10.27 7.87
N GLU A 36 -8.25 -10.17 6.82
CA GLU A 36 -7.84 -10.22 5.41
C GLU A 36 -6.88 -9.08 5.05
N LEU A 37 -7.14 -7.88 5.57
CA LEU A 37 -6.32 -6.68 5.37
C LEU A 37 -5.09 -6.61 6.29
N ASP A 38 -4.83 -7.68 7.06
CA ASP A 38 -3.71 -7.81 8.00
C ASP A 38 -3.61 -6.64 9.00
N VAL A 39 -4.74 -6.13 9.49
CA VAL A 39 -4.79 -4.95 10.36
C VAL A 39 -4.67 -5.35 11.84
N GLU A 40 -3.85 -4.63 12.60
CA GLU A 40 -3.84 -4.75 14.07
C GLU A 40 -4.98 -3.94 14.68
N TYR A 41 -5.75 -4.52 15.60
CA TYR A 41 -6.85 -3.82 16.26
C TYR A 41 -7.21 -4.39 17.63
N ARG A 42 -7.83 -3.55 18.46
CA ARG A 42 -8.40 -3.94 19.76
C ARG A 42 -9.88 -4.28 19.63
N LEU A 43 -10.24 -5.51 19.97
CA LEU A 43 -11.60 -6.02 19.89
C LEU A 43 -12.32 -5.91 21.23
N TYR A 44 -13.52 -5.33 21.19
CA TYR A 44 -14.45 -5.21 22.31
C TYR A 44 -15.74 -5.97 21.98
N GLU A 45 -15.83 -7.23 22.40
CA GLU A 45 -17.05 -8.04 22.27
C GLU A 45 -18.03 -7.72 23.41
N MET A 46 -18.95 -6.79 23.16
CA MET A 46 -19.84 -6.18 24.16
C MET A 46 -20.72 -7.21 24.91
N ASP A 47 -21.08 -8.31 24.25
CA ASP A 47 -21.87 -9.40 24.81
C ASP A 47 -21.08 -10.34 25.73
N ARG A 48 -19.74 -10.18 25.79
CA ARG A 48 -18.85 -10.94 26.68
C ARG A 48 -18.25 -10.12 27.82
N LEU A 49 -18.46 -8.81 27.81
CA LEU A 49 -18.03 -7.91 28.89
C LEU A 49 -19.03 -7.94 30.05
N GLU A 50 -18.54 -7.82 31.28
CA GLU A 50 -19.35 -7.82 32.50
C GLU A 50 -19.00 -6.65 33.43
N GLY A 51 -19.97 -6.22 34.24
CA GLY A 51 -19.79 -5.20 35.28
C GLY A 51 -19.17 -3.90 34.75
N LYS A 52 -18.14 -3.41 35.45
CA LYS A 52 -17.51 -2.11 35.18
C LYS A 52 -16.88 -2.03 33.77
N GLU A 53 -16.32 -3.12 33.27
CA GLU A 53 -15.68 -3.16 31.94
C GLU A 53 -16.72 -2.95 30.83
N ARG A 54 -17.91 -3.54 30.99
CA ARG A 54 -19.03 -3.32 30.08
C ARG A 54 -19.52 -1.88 30.12
N GLU A 55 -19.68 -1.31 31.32
CA GLU A 55 -20.11 0.09 31.49
C GLU A 55 -19.13 1.08 30.83
N GLU A 56 -17.82 0.84 30.98
CA GLU A 56 -16.76 1.65 30.35
C GLU A 56 -16.81 1.56 28.83
N ALA A 57 -16.87 0.34 28.27
CA ALA A 57 -16.94 0.14 26.82
C ALA A 57 -18.25 0.69 26.21
N GLU A 58 -19.38 0.56 26.91
CA GLU A 58 -20.65 1.13 26.47
C GLU A 58 -20.62 2.66 26.51
N SER A 59 -20.01 3.26 27.55
CA SER A 59 -19.84 4.71 27.64
C SER A 59 -18.95 5.23 26.51
N GLU A 60 -17.81 4.60 26.28
CA GLU A 60 -16.88 4.98 25.22
C GLU A 60 -17.53 4.85 23.82
N LEU A 61 -18.17 3.71 23.54
CA LEU A 61 -18.89 3.53 22.27
C LEU A 61 -19.97 4.60 22.08
N LYS A 62 -20.66 4.99 23.14
CA LYS A 62 -21.74 5.98 23.08
C LYS A 62 -21.24 7.38 22.75
N ASP A 63 -20.01 7.73 23.15
CA ASP A 63 -19.39 9.01 22.82
C ASP A 63 -19.14 9.13 21.30
N TYR A 64 -18.78 8.02 20.64
CA TYR A 64 -18.56 7.97 19.18
C TYR A 64 -19.82 7.65 18.37
N ASN A 65 -20.69 6.80 18.91
CA ASN A 65 -21.89 6.29 18.27
C ASN A 65 -23.04 6.19 19.30
N PRO A 66 -23.84 7.26 19.50
CA PRO A 66 -24.90 7.30 20.50
C PRO A 66 -25.99 6.24 20.34
N LYS A 67 -26.13 5.67 19.14
CA LYS A 67 -27.07 4.57 18.86
C LYS A 67 -26.51 3.20 19.24
N MET A 68 -25.20 3.11 19.54
CA MET A 68 -24.48 1.90 19.93
C MET A 68 -24.68 0.74 18.94
N ASN A 69 -24.84 1.06 17.67
CA ASN A 69 -24.92 0.06 16.61
C ASN A 69 -23.53 -0.60 16.45
N VAL A 70 -23.50 -1.90 16.24
CA VAL A 70 -22.25 -2.64 15.96
C VAL A 70 -22.37 -3.41 14.64
N PRO A 71 -21.27 -3.66 13.92
CA PRO A 71 -19.89 -3.28 14.25
C PRO A 71 -19.66 -1.77 14.18
N THR A 72 -18.86 -1.22 15.09
CA THR A 72 -18.36 0.16 15.03
C THR A 72 -16.84 0.11 15.11
N LEU A 73 -16.18 0.77 14.16
CA LEU A 73 -14.74 0.97 14.14
C LEU A 73 -14.44 2.41 14.55
N VAL A 74 -13.59 2.58 15.55
CA VAL A 74 -13.08 3.89 15.99
C VAL A 74 -11.59 3.92 15.67
N ILE A 75 -11.20 4.90 14.86
CA ILE A 75 -9.86 5.02 14.30
C ILE A 75 -9.21 6.29 14.87
N ASP A 76 -7.97 6.15 15.36
CA ASP A 76 -7.14 7.23 15.92
C ASP A 76 -7.90 8.09 16.94
N ASP A 77 -8.46 7.41 17.96
CA ASP A 77 -9.24 8.03 19.03
C ASP A 77 -10.40 8.92 18.56
N GLY A 78 -11.02 8.54 17.44
CA GLY A 78 -12.23 9.18 16.92
C GLY A 78 -12.00 10.20 15.81
N GLU A 79 -10.78 10.34 15.29
CA GLU A 79 -10.56 11.11 14.05
C GLU A 79 -11.44 10.60 12.90
N LYS A 80 -11.68 9.28 12.86
CA LYS A 80 -12.66 8.66 11.97
C LYS A 80 -13.44 7.57 12.70
N VAL A 81 -14.73 7.49 12.40
CA VAL A 81 -15.64 6.46 12.96
C VAL A 81 -16.45 5.84 11.83
N ILE A 82 -16.37 4.53 11.67
CA ILE A 82 -17.12 3.75 10.68
C ILE A 82 -18.17 2.93 11.42
N VAL A 83 -19.45 3.13 11.10
CA VAL A 83 -20.57 2.41 11.74
C VAL A 83 -21.21 1.48 10.73
N GLY A 84 -21.12 0.17 10.98
CA GLY A 84 -21.64 -0.87 10.09
C GLY A 84 -20.54 -1.66 9.38
N TYR A 85 -20.96 -2.55 8.48
CA TYR A 85 -20.05 -3.31 7.61
C TYR A 85 -19.88 -2.56 6.28
N GLU A 86 -19.24 -1.40 6.34
CA GLU A 86 -18.99 -0.52 5.19
C GLU A 86 -17.68 -0.94 4.52
N VAL A 87 -17.77 -1.90 3.59
CA VAL A 87 -16.60 -2.58 3.00
C VAL A 87 -15.69 -1.60 2.28
N GLU A 88 -16.25 -0.71 1.46
CA GLU A 88 -15.51 0.25 0.65
C GLU A 88 -14.72 1.22 1.53
N GLU A 89 -15.31 1.71 2.62
CA GLU A 89 -14.65 2.65 3.54
C GLU A 89 -13.56 1.97 4.37
N ILE A 90 -13.79 0.72 4.81
CA ILE A 90 -12.79 -0.08 5.52
C ILE A 90 -11.61 -0.40 4.60
N ARG A 91 -11.88 -0.82 3.36
CA ARG A 91 -10.86 -1.09 2.36
C ARG A 91 -10.08 0.17 2.01
N GLU A 92 -10.74 1.28 1.71
CA GLU A 92 -10.02 2.54 1.43
C GLU A 92 -9.06 2.96 2.56
N LEU A 93 -9.42 2.67 3.81
CA LEU A 93 -8.62 3.02 4.98
C LEU A 93 -7.46 2.05 5.24
N PHE A 94 -7.70 0.75 5.06
CA PHE A 94 -6.78 -0.31 5.52
C PHE A 94 -6.22 -1.20 4.43
N GLU A 95 -6.88 -1.29 3.28
CA GLU A 95 -6.41 -1.97 2.08
C GLU A 95 -5.32 -1.12 1.44
N THR A 96 -4.18 -1.02 2.11
CA THR A 96 -2.95 -0.40 1.61
C THR A 96 -3.07 1.11 1.42
N GLY A 97 -2.87 1.84 2.52
CA GLY A 97 -2.74 3.30 2.49
C GLY A 97 -1.71 3.78 1.45
N ASP A 98 -0.66 3.00 1.17
CA ASP A 98 0.30 3.29 0.10
C ASP A 98 -0.24 3.07 -1.31
N MET A 99 -1.11 2.09 -1.57
CA MET A 99 -1.70 1.90 -2.92
C MET A 99 -2.73 2.98 -3.24
N ALA A 100 -3.64 3.27 -2.31
CA ALA A 100 -4.63 4.32 -2.49
C ALA A 100 -3.95 5.69 -2.64
N GLU A 101 -2.93 5.96 -1.83
CA GLU A 101 -2.10 7.17 -1.96
C GLU A 101 -1.32 7.20 -3.28
N MET A 102 -0.67 6.10 -3.66
CA MET A 102 0.06 6.01 -4.93
C MET A 102 -0.87 6.21 -6.12
N LEU A 103 -2.05 5.59 -6.12
CA LEU A 103 -3.05 5.76 -7.17
C LEU A 103 -3.55 7.21 -7.24
N ARG A 104 -3.82 7.86 -6.10
CA ARG A 104 -4.17 9.28 -6.05
C ARG A 104 -3.07 10.14 -6.64
N ASN A 105 -1.82 9.96 -6.20
CA ASN A 105 -0.65 10.70 -6.70
C ASN A 105 -0.46 10.49 -8.21
N VAL A 106 -0.63 9.27 -8.72
CA VAL A 106 -0.54 8.97 -10.15
C VAL A 106 -1.66 9.65 -10.95
N LYS A 107 -2.90 9.63 -10.46
CA LYS A 107 -4.05 10.28 -11.10
C LYS A 107 -3.88 11.81 -11.13
N GLU A 108 -3.54 12.42 -10.00
CA GLU A 108 -3.27 13.85 -9.90
C GLU A 108 -2.14 14.26 -10.85
N ASN A 109 -1.04 13.52 -10.86
CA ASN A 109 0.06 13.78 -11.77
C ASN A 109 -0.34 13.63 -13.26
N ALA A 110 -1.19 12.66 -13.59
CA ALA A 110 -1.72 12.51 -14.94
C ALA A 110 -2.53 13.75 -15.33
N GLU A 111 -3.49 14.17 -14.50
CA GLU A 111 -4.35 15.32 -14.73
C GLU A 111 -3.56 16.63 -14.88
N GLU A 112 -2.62 16.90 -13.97
CA GLU A 112 -1.77 18.10 -14.00
C GLU A 112 -0.93 18.20 -15.27
N ASN A 113 -0.56 17.06 -15.86
CA ASN A 113 0.28 17.00 -17.04
C ASN A 113 -0.50 16.70 -18.33
N GLY A 114 -1.84 16.68 -18.29
CA GLY A 114 -2.69 16.48 -19.46
C GLY A 114 -2.71 15.05 -20.02
N TYR A 115 -2.40 14.06 -19.18
CA TYR A 115 -2.43 12.64 -19.50
C TYR A 115 -3.62 11.93 -18.84
N TYR A 116 -3.82 10.67 -19.21
CA TYR A 116 -4.77 9.77 -18.58
C TYR A 116 -4.03 8.59 -17.97
N VAL A 117 -4.64 7.93 -16.99
CA VAL A 117 -4.14 6.65 -16.47
C VAL A 117 -4.58 5.48 -17.35
N CYS A 118 -3.84 4.37 -17.27
CA CYS A 118 -4.13 3.11 -17.95
C CYS A 118 -5.63 2.76 -17.90
N PRO A 119 -6.28 2.48 -19.04
CA PRO A 119 -7.70 2.12 -19.08
C PRO A 119 -7.98 0.65 -18.69
N ASP A 120 -6.94 -0.18 -18.63
CA ASP A 120 -7.01 -1.56 -18.14
C ASP A 120 -6.80 -1.53 -16.62
N GLU A 121 -7.87 -1.87 -15.87
CA GLU A 121 -7.89 -1.79 -14.40
C GLU A 121 -6.95 -2.81 -13.75
N ASP A 122 -6.84 -4.01 -14.31
CA ASP A 122 -5.97 -5.06 -13.77
C ASP A 122 -4.50 -4.64 -13.94
N LEU A 123 -4.13 -4.18 -15.15
CA LEU A 123 -2.78 -3.67 -15.39
C LEU A 123 -2.49 -2.44 -14.53
N LEU A 124 -3.44 -1.51 -14.39
CA LEU A 124 -3.27 -0.33 -13.53
C LEU A 124 -2.95 -0.76 -12.10
N ASN A 125 -3.75 -1.65 -11.51
CA ASN A 125 -3.58 -2.09 -10.13
C ASN A 125 -2.21 -2.77 -9.92
N THR A 126 -1.80 -3.67 -10.83
CA THR A 126 -0.47 -4.30 -10.75
C THR A 126 0.68 -3.28 -10.88
N LEU A 127 0.52 -2.23 -11.70
CA LEU A 127 1.54 -1.19 -11.82
C LEU A 127 1.63 -0.31 -10.56
N ILE A 128 0.49 0.00 -9.92
CA ILE A 128 0.48 0.73 -8.65
C ILE A 128 1.14 -0.12 -7.55
N GLU A 129 0.87 -1.42 -7.51
CA GLU A 129 1.48 -2.37 -6.56
C GLU A 129 2.99 -2.40 -6.72
N GLY A 130 3.48 -2.56 -7.96
CA GLY A 130 4.91 -2.52 -8.22
C GLY A 130 5.57 -1.19 -7.86
N LEU A 131 4.86 -0.06 -7.95
CA LEU A 131 5.38 1.24 -7.51
C LEU A 131 5.49 1.32 -5.98
N VAL A 132 4.51 0.80 -5.26
CA VAL A 132 4.50 0.73 -3.79
C VAL A 132 5.64 -0.19 -3.32
N ASP A 133 5.72 -1.40 -3.85
CA ASP A 133 6.78 -2.36 -3.56
C ASP A 133 8.18 -1.77 -3.78
N ASN A 134 8.37 -1.05 -4.90
CA ASN A 134 9.65 -0.42 -5.19
C ASN A 134 9.95 0.74 -4.25
N LYS A 135 8.93 1.51 -3.84
CA LYS A 135 9.08 2.60 -2.86
C LYS A 135 9.49 2.03 -1.50
N GLU A 136 8.89 0.94 -1.05
CA GLU A 136 9.27 0.28 0.19
C GLU A 136 10.68 -0.32 0.10
N ARG A 137 10.99 -1.02 -0.99
CA ARG A 137 12.26 -1.72 -1.17
C ARG A 137 13.46 -0.79 -1.33
N TYR A 138 13.30 0.31 -2.07
CA TYR A 138 14.42 1.17 -2.46
C TYR A 138 14.37 2.58 -1.85
N GLY A 139 13.26 2.94 -1.19
CA GLY A 139 13.00 4.28 -0.68
C GLY A 139 12.52 5.28 -1.74
N TYR A 140 12.21 4.83 -2.95
CA TYR A 140 11.67 5.65 -4.05
C TYR A 140 10.87 4.82 -5.04
N ALA A 141 9.86 5.40 -5.66
CA ALA A 141 8.95 4.74 -6.60
C ALA A 141 9.62 4.51 -7.96
N SER A 142 10.55 3.54 -8.03
CA SER A 142 11.16 3.13 -9.30
C SER A 142 10.13 2.52 -10.26
N CYS A 143 10.27 2.75 -11.56
CA CYS A 143 9.41 2.15 -12.59
C CYS A 143 9.31 0.62 -12.41
N PRO A 144 8.09 0.05 -12.25
CA PRO A 144 7.91 -1.36 -11.97
C PRO A 144 8.32 -2.27 -13.14
N CYS A 145 8.35 -1.73 -14.37
CA CYS A 145 8.72 -2.48 -15.57
C CYS A 145 10.20 -2.33 -15.96
N ARG A 146 11.04 -1.69 -15.13
CA ARG A 146 12.48 -1.53 -15.38
C ARG A 146 13.30 -2.02 -14.20
N SER A 147 14.46 -2.60 -14.49
CA SER A 147 15.40 -3.04 -13.46
C SER A 147 16.02 -1.83 -12.75
N ALA A 148 15.62 -1.62 -11.50
CA ALA A 148 16.24 -0.65 -10.60
C ALA A 148 17.57 -1.17 -10.05
N SER A 149 18.53 -0.26 -9.87
CA SER A 149 19.77 -0.54 -9.13
C SER A 149 19.59 -0.53 -7.61
N GLY A 150 18.56 0.15 -7.12
CA GLY A 150 18.41 0.46 -5.69
C GLY A 150 19.29 1.62 -5.23
N VAL A 151 19.93 2.34 -6.17
CA VAL A 151 20.76 3.51 -5.91
C VAL A 151 20.12 4.72 -6.60
N PRO A 152 19.49 5.66 -5.86
CA PRO A 152 18.71 6.75 -6.45
C PRO A 152 19.44 7.55 -7.54
N LYS A 153 20.75 7.77 -7.38
CA LYS A 153 21.59 8.50 -8.35
C LYS A 153 21.75 7.78 -9.70
N ARG A 154 21.52 6.47 -9.75
CA ARG A 154 21.62 5.64 -10.95
C ARG A 154 20.27 5.35 -11.59
N ASP A 155 19.18 5.61 -10.86
CA ASP A 155 17.82 5.32 -11.29
C ASP A 155 16.97 6.58 -11.47
N VAL A 156 17.55 7.78 -11.32
CA VAL A 156 16.83 9.07 -11.43
C VAL A 156 16.01 9.19 -12.72
N ASP A 157 16.48 8.58 -13.80
CA ASP A 157 15.83 8.55 -15.11
C ASP A 157 14.58 7.65 -15.16
N ILE A 158 14.47 6.69 -14.24
CA ILE A 158 13.39 5.71 -14.15
C ILE A 158 12.51 5.84 -12.89
N ILE A 159 12.76 6.81 -12.01
CA ILE A 159 11.83 7.15 -10.91
C ILE A 159 10.52 7.63 -11.52
N CYS A 160 9.39 7.07 -11.09
CA CYS A 160 8.07 7.40 -11.62
C CYS A 160 7.58 8.77 -11.14
N PRO A 161 7.07 9.65 -12.01
CA PRO A 161 7.02 9.53 -13.47
C PRO A 161 8.40 9.73 -14.12
N CYS A 162 8.82 8.76 -14.94
CA CYS A 162 10.16 8.74 -15.53
C CYS A 162 10.33 9.78 -16.65
N GLY A 163 11.58 10.16 -16.94
CA GLY A 163 11.90 11.14 -17.99
C GLY A 163 11.51 10.71 -19.40
N TYR A 164 11.31 9.40 -19.62
CA TYR A 164 10.92 8.83 -20.91
C TYR A 164 9.42 8.95 -21.20
N ARG A 165 8.59 9.19 -20.18
CA ARG A 165 7.12 9.24 -20.32
C ARG A 165 6.67 10.19 -21.42
N VAL A 166 7.21 11.41 -21.45
CA VAL A 166 6.78 12.45 -22.40
C VAL A 166 7.02 12.02 -23.85
N PRO A 167 8.26 11.70 -24.28
CA PRO A 167 8.50 11.27 -25.66
C PRO A 167 7.80 9.94 -26.00
N ASP A 168 7.61 9.05 -25.02
CA ASP A 168 6.88 7.80 -25.26
C ASP A 168 5.39 8.03 -25.54
N ILE A 169 4.73 8.91 -24.77
CA ILE A 169 3.32 9.24 -25.02
C ILE A 169 3.15 10.02 -26.32
N GLU A 170 4.07 10.93 -26.65
CA GLU A 170 4.04 11.68 -27.91
C GLU A 170 4.18 10.76 -29.14
N GLU A 171 5.05 9.75 -29.07
CA GLU A 171 5.36 8.87 -30.20
C GLU A 171 4.40 7.66 -30.27
N TYR A 172 4.05 7.07 -29.13
CA TYR A 172 3.33 5.79 -29.04
C TYR A 172 1.99 5.87 -28.31
N GLY A 173 1.62 7.02 -27.76
CA GLY A 173 0.36 7.21 -27.05
C GLY A 173 0.34 6.63 -25.63
N GLN A 174 1.44 6.08 -25.14
CA GLN A 174 1.56 5.50 -23.79
C GLN A 174 3.01 5.57 -23.32
N CYS A 175 3.25 5.57 -22.02
CA CYS A 175 4.59 5.35 -21.48
C CYS A 175 5.00 3.87 -21.57
N TYR A 176 6.29 3.58 -21.38
CA TYR A 176 6.83 2.22 -21.48
C TYR A 176 6.05 1.12 -20.74
N CYS A 177 5.56 1.41 -19.54
CA CYS A 177 4.78 0.47 -18.74
C CYS A 177 3.27 0.49 -19.01
N GLY A 178 2.77 1.44 -19.79
CA GLY A 178 1.34 1.64 -20.02
C GLY A 178 0.60 2.40 -18.92
N LEU A 179 1.27 2.84 -17.84
CA LEU A 179 0.64 3.53 -16.71
C LEU A 179 -0.02 4.86 -17.10
N PHE A 180 0.68 5.67 -17.91
CA PHE A 180 0.21 6.95 -18.43
C PHE A 180 -0.04 6.82 -19.92
N VAL A 181 -1.18 7.30 -20.38
CA VAL A 181 -1.63 7.19 -21.76
C VAL A 181 -2.18 8.50 -22.30
N SER A 182 -2.17 8.64 -23.62
CA SER A 182 -2.83 9.71 -24.34
C SER A 182 -4.35 9.52 -24.33
N LYS A 183 -5.08 10.59 -24.67
CA LYS A 183 -6.53 10.53 -24.85
C LYS A 183 -6.96 9.43 -25.84
N GLU A 184 -6.20 9.26 -26.92
CA GLU A 184 -6.51 8.31 -27.98
C GLU A 184 -6.48 6.86 -27.49
N VAL A 185 -5.50 6.51 -26.65
CA VAL A 185 -5.39 5.18 -26.04
C VAL A 185 -6.43 5.01 -24.94
N ARG A 186 -6.70 6.06 -24.14
CA ARG A 186 -7.75 6.03 -23.11
C ARG A 186 -9.14 5.73 -23.69
N GLU A 187 -9.45 6.31 -24.85
CA GLU A 187 -10.72 6.13 -25.57
C GLU A 187 -10.75 4.86 -26.42
N ASN A 188 -9.58 4.30 -26.78
CA ASN A 188 -9.45 3.08 -27.56
C ASN A 188 -8.45 2.11 -26.90
N PRO A 189 -8.84 1.42 -25.81
CA PRO A 189 -7.93 0.58 -25.02
C PRO A 189 -7.20 -0.51 -25.82
N SER A 190 -7.72 -0.92 -26.98
CA SER A 190 -7.04 -1.87 -27.89
C SER A 190 -5.73 -1.36 -28.48
N LYS A 191 -5.41 -0.07 -28.32
CA LYS A 191 -4.12 0.54 -28.72
C LYS A 191 -3.05 0.42 -27.64
N LEU A 192 -3.44 0.05 -26.42
CA LEU A 192 -2.50 -0.28 -25.36
C LEU A 192 -1.68 -1.51 -25.77
N GLY A 193 -0.39 -1.52 -25.44
CA GLY A 193 0.51 -2.61 -25.86
C GLY A 193 1.96 -2.34 -25.49
N SER A 194 2.89 -3.10 -26.06
CA SER A 194 4.33 -2.90 -25.82
C SER A 194 4.90 -1.80 -26.72
N ILE A 195 5.84 -1.02 -26.19
CA ILE A 195 6.61 -0.03 -26.94
C ILE A 195 8.13 -0.30 -26.78
N PRO A 196 8.98 0.23 -27.66
CA PRO A 196 10.44 0.10 -27.51
C PRO A 196 10.95 0.73 -26.21
N GLU A 197 11.99 0.12 -25.61
CA GLU A 197 12.69 0.72 -24.48
C GLU A 197 13.53 1.91 -24.96
N ARG A 198 13.27 3.10 -24.38
CA ARG A 198 14.00 4.33 -24.68
C ARG A 198 15.21 4.55 -23.78
N ARG A 199 15.29 3.85 -22.64
CA ARG A 199 16.42 3.94 -21.72
C ARG A 199 17.70 3.47 -22.44
N PRO A 200 18.72 4.33 -22.57
CA PRO A 200 19.97 3.95 -23.24
C PRO A 200 20.70 2.80 -22.55
N ASP A 201 21.29 1.90 -23.34
CA ASP A 201 22.00 0.71 -22.85
C ASP A 201 23.08 1.05 -21.82
N ASN A 202 23.83 2.14 -22.03
CA ASN A 202 24.87 2.55 -21.10
C ASN A 202 24.34 2.95 -19.70
N LEU A 203 23.09 3.44 -19.61
CA LEU A 203 22.44 3.71 -18.32
C LEU A 203 21.94 2.42 -17.68
N ILE A 204 21.40 1.49 -18.49
CA ILE A 204 20.99 0.16 -18.03
C ILE A 204 22.19 -0.60 -17.45
N GLU A 205 23.28 -0.70 -18.21
CA GLU A 205 24.54 -1.33 -17.78
C GLU A 205 25.07 -0.69 -16.49
N SER A 206 25.12 0.65 -16.43
CA SER A 206 25.55 1.36 -15.23
C SER A 206 24.67 1.09 -14.01
N ALA A 207 23.37 0.91 -14.19
CA ALA A 207 22.44 0.59 -13.11
C ALA A 207 22.63 -0.85 -12.62
N LEU A 208 22.82 -1.80 -13.54
CA LEU A 208 23.07 -3.21 -13.22
C LEU A 208 24.37 -3.38 -12.43
N GLU A 209 25.46 -2.75 -12.87
CA GLU A 209 26.72 -2.78 -12.11
C GLU A 209 26.58 -2.18 -10.71
N ALA A 210 25.76 -1.13 -10.55
CA ALA A 210 25.52 -0.51 -9.26
C ALA A 210 24.69 -1.44 -8.35
N ARG A 211 23.74 -2.18 -8.92
CA ARG A 211 22.96 -3.19 -8.22
C ARG A 211 23.85 -4.29 -7.66
N GLU A 212 24.70 -4.87 -8.51
CA GLU A 212 25.62 -5.94 -8.12
C GLU A 212 26.56 -5.50 -6.98
N LYS A 213 27.10 -4.27 -7.06
CA LYS A 213 27.94 -3.70 -6.01
C LYS A 213 27.19 -3.53 -4.69
N ARG A 214 25.93 -3.07 -4.74
CA ARG A 214 25.07 -2.91 -3.56
C ARG A 214 24.80 -4.28 -2.92
N GLU A 215 24.32 -5.24 -3.71
CA GLU A 215 23.99 -6.60 -3.26
C GLU A 215 25.21 -7.30 -2.65
N LYS A 216 26.38 -7.19 -3.29
CA LYS A 216 27.63 -7.71 -2.71
C LYS A 216 27.98 -7.05 -1.37
N SER A 217 27.81 -5.74 -1.26
CA SER A 217 28.09 -5.03 0.00
C SER A 217 27.11 -5.38 1.12
N GLU A 218 25.88 -5.78 0.79
CA GLU A 218 24.88 -6.26 1.75
C GLU A 218 25.24 -7.68 2.24
N LEU A 219 25.63 -8.56 1.32
CA LEU A 219 26.12 -9.92 1.63
C LEU A 219 27.36 -9.88 2.54
N ASP A 220 28.36 -9.07 2.20
CA ASP A 220 29.59 -8.95 2.98
C ASP A 220 29.30 -8.48 4.43
N LYS A 221 28.28 -7.63 4.63
CA LYS A 221 27.84 -7.17 5.96
C LYS A 221 27.12 -8.28 6.74
N GLU A 222 26.23 -9.01 6.08
CA GLU A 222 25.49 -10.11 6.71
C GLU A 222 26.42 -11.25 7.15
N GLU A 223 27.43 -11.56 6.33
CA GLU A 223 28.50 -12.51 6.67
C GLU A 223 29.28 -12.03 7.91
N LEU A 224 29.72 -10.76 7.92
CA LEU A 224 30.43 -10.19 9.06
C LEU A 224 29.60 -10.21 10.34
N GLU A 225 28.31 -9.84 10.28
CA GLU A 225 27.40 -9.91 11.43
C GLU A 225 27.22 -11.35 11.94
N THR A 226 27.14 -12.31 11.03
CA THR A 226 27.02 -13.73 11.37
C THR A 226 28.30 -14.25 12.05
N GLU A 227 29.47 -13.86 11.56
CA GLU A 227 30.75 -14.16 12.21
C GLU A 227 30.86 -13.55 13.60
N VAL A 228 30.46 -12.29 13.78
CA VAL A 228 30.43 -11.63 15.09
C VAL A 228 29.49 -12.36 16.06
N ARG A 229 28.29 -12.76 15.62
CA ARG A 229 27.35 -13.54 16.46
C ARG A 229 27.94 -14.90 16.89
N ARG A 230 28.66 -15.59 15.99
CA ARG A 230 29.35 -16.86 16.28
C ARG A 230 30.56 -16.67 17.21
N GLY A 231 31.27 -15.55 17.10
CA GLY A 231 32.43 -15.22 17.96
C GLY A 231 32.05 -14.86 19.40
N LEU A 232 30.86 -14.30 19.61
CA LEU A 232 30.32 -13.94 20.94
C LEU A 232 29.64 -15.11 21.68
N SER A 233 29.53 -16.28 21.05
CA SER A 233 28.93 -17.49 21.63
C SER A 233 29.96 -18.55 22.06
N ASN A 234 31.26 -18.20 22.05
CA ASN A 234 32.39 -18.98 22.61
C ASN A 234 33.02 -18.23 23.80
#